data_AF-A0A6N7S9H1-F1
#
_entry.id   AF-A0A6N7S9H1-F1
#
_cell.length_a   1.000
_cell.length_b   1.000
_cell.length_c   1.000
_cell.angle_alpha   90.00
_cell.angle_beta   90.00
_cell.angle_gamma   90.00
#
_symmetry.space_group_name_H-M   'P 1'
#
loop_
_entity.id
_entity.type
_entity.pdbx_description
1 polymer ?
#
loop_
_entity_poly.entity_id
_entity_poly.type
_entity_poly.pdbx_seq_one_letter_code
_entity_poly.pdbx_strand_id
1 'polypeptide(L)'
;MMEEKMEDKPMQNMNEQKTGSLIRQLRLKEGWTQKELGSKIGISDKAISKWERGLSFPDITLLPRLADVFHVTVGEIISGQQLSEPALDPEVFDSVVADTLVYSKRDTFSKGKRIFCLIFIPLLLTAMLICAIINLAVNHQLSWAYYPIGALLIVLSLTLALLLPHAHRLEILMGTLEFSLMIYLAMIEKLSGTQGWLISLALPISLVSVVCLYLLLKLLMILKRKWQILSYSMLILALGPLLSINQILRLNGLRHTLISDWILLGCLLGGALLFYFIDLATRR
;
A
#
# COMPACT_ATOMS: atom_id res chain seq x y z
N MET A 1 -52.93 23.88 21.27
CA MET A 1 -52.35 23.51 22.58
C MET A 1 -53.06 22.21 22.96
N MET A 2 -52.54 21.01 22.76
CA MET A 2 -51.16 20.52 22.86
C MET A 2 -50.93 19.51 21.73
N GLU A 3 -49.98 19.77 20.83
CA GLU A 3 -49.39 18.71 20.01
C GLU A 3 -48.46 17.94 20.94
N GLU A 4 -48.85 16.69 21.21
CA GLU A 4 -48.03 15.72 21.91
C GLU A 4 -46.77 15.47 21.09
N LYS A 5 -45.66 15.93 21.63
CA LYS A 5 -44.32 15.89 21.07
C LYS A 5 -43.91 14.42 20.95
N MET A 6 -44.17 13.81 19.79
CA MET A 6 -43.58 12.54 19.40
C MET A 6 -42.08 12.78 19.24
N GLU A 7 -41.36 12.58 20.34
CA GLU A 7 -39.92 12.70 20.44
C GLU A 7 -39.28 11.72 19.46
N ASP A 8 -38.53 12.27 18.51
CA ASP A 8 -37.65 11.59 17.57
C ASP A 8 -36.57 10.80 18.34
N LYS A 9 -36.94 9.61 18.80
CA LYS A 9 -36.02 8.68 19.44
C LYS A 9 -35.31 7.93 18.31
N PRO A 10 -33.98 8.10 18.15
CA PRO A 10 -33.28 7.61 16.98
C PRO A 10 -33.42 6.09 16.88
N MET A 11 -33.64 5.58 15.66
CA MET A 11 -33.69 4.15 15.30
C MET A 11 -32.47 3.32 15.78
N GLN A 12 -31.43 3.97 16.31
CA GLN A 12 -30.25 3.35 16.94
C GLN A 12 -30.62 2.41 18.11
N ASN A 13 -31.59 2.78 18.96
CA ASN A 13 -31.89 2.02 20.19
C ASN A 13 -32.34 0.56 19.97
N MET A 14 -32.99 0.26 18.84
CA MET A 14 -33.63 -1.06 18.65
C MET A 14 -32.59 -2.18 18.44
N ASN A 15 -31.49 -1.89 17.74
CA ASN A 15 -30.44 -2.88 17.47
C ASN A 15 -29.53 -3.05 18.70
N GLU A 16 -29.21 -1.97 19.39
CA GLU A 16 -28.41 -2.00 20.62
C GLU A 16 -29.09 -2.81 21.74
N GLN A 17 -30.41 -2.67 21.88
CA GLN A 17 -31.18 -3.46 22.85
C GLN A 17 -31.20 -4.95 22.52
N LYS A 18 -31.35 -5.31 21.24
CA LYS A 18 -31.33 -6.72 20.81
C LYS A 18 -29.96 -7.36 21.01
N THR A 19 -28.90 -6.69 20.57
CA THR A 19 -27.51 -7.15 20.79
C THR A 19 -27.19 -7.26 22.28
N GLY A 20 -27.56 -6.26 23.08
CA GLY A 20 -27.37 -6.28 24.53
C GLY A 20 -28.07 -7.46 25.21
N SER A 21 -29.32 -7.72 24.81
CA SER A 21 -30.11 -8.83 25.33
C SER A 21 -29.49 -10.18 24.97
N LEU A 22 -28.99 -10.34 23.74
CA LEU A 22 -28.31 -11.55 23.29
C LEU A 22 -26.99 -11.77 24.06
N ILE A 23 -26.16 -10.74 24.23
CA ILE A 23 -24.92 -10.83 25.02
C ILE A 23 -25.21 -11.27 26.45
N ARG A 24 -26.25 -10.71 27.07
CA ARG A 24 -26.68 -11.11 28.41
C ARG A 24 -27.13 -12.57 28.46
N GLN A 25 -27.90 -13.01 27.47
CA GLN A 25 -28.37 -14.39 27.37
C GLN A 25 -27.21 -15.38 27.23
N LEU A 26 -26.26 -15.12 26.32
CA LEU A 26 -25.08 -15.96 26.10
C LEU A 26 -24.20 -16.01 27.35
N ARG A 27 -23.97 -14.86 28.01
CA ARG A 27 -23.23 -14.81 29.28
C ARG A 27 -23.87 -15.68 30.36
N LEU A 28 -25.20 -15.61 30.50
CA LEU A 28 -25.92 -16.40 31.50
C LEU A 28 -25.92 -17.89 31.15
N LYS A 29 -25.97 -18.25 29.86
CA LYS A 29 -25.87 -19.64 29.39
C LYS A 29 -24.54 -20.29 29.77
N GLU A 30 -23.46 -19.53 29.68
CA GLU A 30 -22.11 -19.95 30.08
C GLU A 30 -21.85 -19.83 31.60
N GLY A 31 -22.82 -19.32 32.37
CA GLY A 31 -22.72 -19.18 33.82
C GLY A 31 -21.77 -18.09 34.31
N TRP A 32 -21.38 -17.14 33.47
CA TRP A 32 -20.39 -16.11 33.83
C TRP A 32 -21.01 -14.87 34.45
N THR A 33 -20.28 -14.23 35.36
CA THR A 33 -20.55 -12.87 35.82
C THR A 33 -20.08 -11.83 34.78
N GLN A 34 -20.59 -10.59 34.88
CA GLN A 34 -20.14 -9.50 34.01
C GLN A 34 -18.62 -9.23 34.14
N LYS A 35 -18.06 -9.43 35.34
CA LYS A 35 -16.62 -9.28 35.60
C LYS A 35 -15.79 -10.40 34.94
N GLU A 36 -16.30 -11.63 34.96
CA GLU A 36 -15.63 -12.78 34.31
C GLU A 36 -15.63 -12.64 32.80
N LEU A 37 -16.76 -12.28 32.20
CA LEU A 37 -16.80 -11.96 30.77
C LEU A 37 -15.81 -10.83 30.45
N GLY A 38 -15.81 -9.75 31.24
CA GLY A 38 -14.89 -8.63 31.04
C GLY A 38 -13.43 -9.05 31.08
N SER A 39 -13.08 -9.95 31.99
CA SER A 39 -11.72 -10.50 32.09
C SER A 39 -11.33 -11.34 30.88
N LYS A 40 -12.28 -12.10 30.29
CA LYS A 40 -12.03 -12.92 29.08
C LYS A 40 -11.78 -12.08 27.83
N ILE A 41 -12.53 -10.99 27.63
CA ILE A 41 -12.42 -10.13 26.44
C ILE A 41 -11.53 -8.89 26.64
N GLY A 42 -11.04 -8.65 27.86
CA GLY A 42 -10.08 -7.59 28.20
C GLY A 42 -10.70 -6.21 28.41
N ILE A 43 -11.92 -6.13 28.95
CA ILE A 43 -12.64 -4.88 29.20
C ILE A 43 -13.31 -4.84 30.58
N SER A 44 -13.72 -3.65 31.03
CA SER A 44 -14.42 -3.48 32.31
C SER A 44 -15.83 -4.09 32.30
N ASP A 45 -16.24 -4.62 33.45
CA ASP A 45 -17.62 -5.02 33.78
C ASP A 45 -18.64 -3.90 33.53
N LYS A 46 -18.25 -2.64 33.77
CA LYS A 46 -19.09 -1.45 33.48
C LYS A 46 -19.45 -1.33 32.00
N ALA A 47 -18.52 -1.67 31.10
CA ALA A 47 -18.78 -1.63 29.65
C ALA A 47 -19.77 -2.73 29.25
N ILE A 48 -19.59 -3.95 29.78
CA ILE A 48 -20.54 -5.05 29.57
C ILE A 48 -21.93 -4.70 30.11
N SER A 49 -22.01 -4.12 31.30
CA SER A 49 -23.28 -3.66 31.88
C SER A 49 -23.99 -2.61 31.02
N LYS A 50 -23.25 -1.76 30.31
CA LYS A 50 -23.84 -0.81 29.35
C LYS A 50 -24.34 -1.52 28.09
N TRP A 51 -23.59 -2.47 27.56
CA TRP A 51 -24.01 -3.28 26.41
C TRP A 51 -25.27 -4.07 26.72
N GLU A 52 -25.31 -4.79 27.84
CA GLU A 52 -26.46 -5.63 28.23
C GLU A 52 -27.75 -4.83 28.47
N ARG A 53 -27.64 -3.52 28.72
CA ARG A 53 -28.78 -2.61 28.88
C ARG A 53 -29.13 -1.85 27.60
N GLY A 54 -28.41 -2.10 26.50
CA GLY A 54 -28.59 -1.39 25.24
C GLY A 54 -28.22 0.09 25.29
N LEU A 55 -27.38 0.50 26.25
CA LEU A 55 -26.93 1.90 26.38
C LEU A 55 -25.73 2.23 25.50
N SER A 56 -25.08 1.21 24.94
CA SER A 56 -23.94 1.34 24.02
C SER A 56 -23.74 0.03 23.27
N PHE A 57 -23.06 0.09 22.14
CA PHE A 57 -22.73 -1.07 21.32
C PHE A 57 -21.27 -1.52 21.54
N PRO A 58 -20.93 -2.82 21.43
CA PRO A 58 -19.54 -3.26 21.44
C PRO A 58 -18.75 -2.68 20.27
N ASP A 59 -17.52 -2.21 20.50
CA ASP A 59 -16.67 -1.74 19.42
C ASP A 59 -16.40 -2.86 18.40
N ILE A 60 -16.27 -2.50 17.12
CA ILE A 60 -16.09 -3.44 16.00
C ILE A 60 -14.87 -4.34 16.19
N THR A 61 -13.85 -3.85 16.91
CA THR A 61 -12.63 -4.57 17.24
C THR A 61 -12.85 -5.69 18.27
N LEU A 62 -13.93 -5.62 19.06
CA LEU A 62 -14.28 -6.58 20.11
C LEU A 62 -15.28 -7.64 19.65
N LEU A 63 -15.99 -7.40 18.54
CA LEU A 63 -16.97 -8.33 17.99
C LEU A 63 -16.38 -9.72 17.67
N PRO A 64 -15.19 -9.85 17.04
CA PRO A 64 -14.60 -11.17 16.81
C PRO A 64 -14.30 -11.91 18.11
N ARG A 65 -13.80 -11.20 19.14
CA ARG A 65 -13.51 -11.81 20.44
C ARG A 65 -14.77 -12.28 21.17
N LEU A 66 -15.86 -11.52 21.06
CA LEU A 66 -17.17 -11.92 21.60
C LEU A 66 -17.71 -13.16 20.87
N ALA A 67 -17.58 -13.20 19.53
CA ALA A 67 -17.94 -14.34 18.71
C ALA A 67 -17.18 -15.60 19.12
N ASP A 68 -15.85 -15.50 19.27
CA ASP A 68 -15.00 -16.61 19.70
C ASP A 68 -15.36 -17.12 21.10
N VAL A 69 -15.59 -16.20 22.05
CA VAL A 69 -15.88 -16.54 23.45
C VAL A 69 -17.25 -17.20 23.62
N PHE A 70 -18.22 -16.83 22.80
CA PHE A 70 -19.59 -17.37 22.88
C PHE A 70 -19.89 -18.46 21.84
N HIS A 71 -18.93 -18.80 20.98
CA HIS A 71 -19.11 -19.76 19.88
C HIS A 71 -20.30 -19.40 18.98
N VAL A 72 -20.43 -18.11 18.65
CA VAL A 72 -21.45 -17.57 17.75
C VAL A 72 -20.79 -16.71 16.69
N THR A 73 -21.52 -16.35 15.64
CA THR A 73 -21.01 -15.43 14.62
C THR A 73 -21.05 -13.97 15.07
N VAL A 74 -20.17 -13.17 14.45
CA VAL A 74 -20.29 -11.70 14.50
C VAL A 74 -21.65 -11.24 13.97
N GLY A 75 -22.19 -11.91 12.95
CA GLY A 75 -23.50 -11.58 12.38
C GLY A 75 -24.64 -11.73 13.37
N GLU A 76 -24.66 -12.82 14.14
CA GLU A 76 -25.65 -13.07 15.20
C GLU A 76 -25.56 -12.05 16.34
N ILE A 77 -24.35 -11.64 16.72
CA ILE A 77 -24.16 -10.60 17.73
C ILE A 77 -24.76 -9.27 17.25
N ILE A 78 -24.51 -8.88 16.01
CA ILE A 78 -25.02 -7.62 15.43
C ILE A 78 -26.54 -7.67 15.21
N SER A 79 -27.09 -8.81 14.77
CA SER A 79 -28.53 -8.98 14.56
C SER A 79 -29.31 -9.12 15.87
N GLY A 80 -28.62 -9.49 16.95
CA GLY A 80 -29.22 -9.75 18.26
C GLY A 80 -30.15 -10.96 18.28
N GLN A 81 -29.97 -11.87 17.32
CA GLN A 81 -30.72 -13.13 17.20
C GLN A 81 -29.74 -14.27 16.97
N GLN A 82 -29.86 -15.32 17.78
CA GLN A 82 -29.17 -16.58 17.53
C GLN A 82 -29.90 -17.28 16.38
N LEU A 83 -29.20 -17.53 15.27
CA LEU A 83 -29.77 -18.22 14.13
C LEU A 83 -29.77 -19.71 14.47
N SER A 84 -30.90 -20.21 14.94
CA SER A 84 -31.09 -21.62 15.27
C SER A 84 -31.05 -22.48 14.00
N GLU A 85 -29.86 -22.93 13.62
CA GLU A 85 -29.51 -24.28 13.16
C GLU A 85 -28.06 -24.28 12.62
N PRO A 86 -27.12 -25.06 13.18
CA PRO A 86 -25.90 -25.40 12.48
C PRO A 86 -26.22 -26.58 11.56
N ALA A 87 -26.60 -26.31 10.31
CA ALA A 87 -26.64 -27.35 9.27
C ALA A 87 -25.24 -27.71 8.74
N LEU A 88 -24.17 -27.17 9.34
CA LEU A 88 -22.79 -27.35 8.90
C LEU A 88 -21.88 -27.52 10.13
N ASP A 89 -20.93 -28.45 10.03
CA ASP A 89 -19.88 -28.66 11.03
C ASP A 89 -19.18 -27.32 11.39
N PRO A 90 -18.85 -27.07 12.67
CA PRO A 90 -18.22 -25.83 13.13
C PRO A 90 -16.95 -25.44 12.35
N GLU A 91 -16.16 -26.43 11.94
CA GLU A 91 -14.97 -26.23 11.12
C GLU A 91 -15.30 -25.68 9.71
N VAL A 92 -16.40 -26.16 9.12
CA VAL A 92 -16.85 -25.71 7.79
C VAL A 92 -17.44 -24.31 7.90
N PHE A 93 -18.17 -24.02 8.97
CA PHE A 93 -18.73 -22.70 9.21
C PHE A 93 -17.64 -21.62 9.39
N ASP A 94 -16.62 -21.91 10.21
CA ASP A 94 -15.47 -21.02 10.38
C ASP A 94 -14.68 -20.84 9.07
N SER A 95 -14.55 -21.88 8.25
CA SER A 95 -13.92 -21.75 6.92
C SER A 95 -14.77 -20.89 5.97
N VAL A 96 -16.09 -21.03 6.00
CA VAL A 96 -17.02 -20.26 5.14
C VAL A 96 -17.06 -18.80 5.58
N VAL A 97 -17.05 -18.51 6.89
CA VAL A 97 -16.96 -17.15 7.41
C VAL A 97 -15.59 -16.54 7.17
N ALA A 98 -14.50 -17.30 7.36
CA ALA A 98 -13.16 -16.88 7.01
C ALA A 98 -13.04 -16.58 5.52
N ASP A 99 -13.58 -17.42 4.64
CA ASP A 99 -13.61 -17.19 3.20
C ASP A 99 -14.46 -15.96 2.85
N THR A 100 -15.60 -15.76 3.52
CA THR A 100 -16.47 -14.59 3.31
C THR A 100 -15.80 -13.29 3.78
N LEU A 101 -15.08 -13.32 4.91
CA LEU A 101 -14.32 -12.16 5.43
C LEU A 101 -13.06 -11.87 4.61
N VAL A 102 -12.36 -12.91 4.15
CA VAL A 102 -11.20 -12.81 3.24
C VAL A 102 -11.65 -12.27 1.87
N TYR A 103 -12.86 -12.62 1.42
CA TYR A 103 -13.45 -12.06 0.20
C TYR A 103 -13.68 -10.53 0.34
N SER A 104 -14.28 -10.06 1.44
CA SER A 104 -14.51 -8.63 1.67
C SER A 104 -13.20 -7.81 1.80
N LYS A 105 -12.15 -8.38 2.43
CA LYS A 105 -10.86 -7.71 2.61
C LYS A 105 -9.98 -7.71 1.35
N ARG A 106 -10.09 -8.73 0.49
CA ARG A 106 -9.38 -8.81 -0.80
C ARG A 106 -10.01 -7.88 -1.84
N ASP A 107 -11.30 -7.59 -1.72
CA ASP A 107 -12.05 -6.81 -2.70
C ASP A 107 -12.02 -5.29 -2.46
N THR A 108 -11.88 -4.82 -1.21
CA THR A 108 -11.69 -3.36 -0.93
C THR A 108 -10.35 -2.84 -1.48
N PHE A 109 -9.29 -3.64 -1.41
CA PHE A 109 -7.96 -3.27 -1.93
C PHE A 109 -7.90 -3.32 -3.47
N SER A 110 -8.65 -4.24 -4.10
CA SER A 110 -8.77 -4.31 -5.56
C SER A 110 -9.66 -3.20 -6.11
N LYS A 111 -10.75 -2.84 -5.41
CA LYS A 111 -11.63 -1.70 -5.72
C LYS A 111 -10.88 -0.37 -5.68
N GLY A 112 -10.08 -0.12 -4.65
CA GLY A 112 -9.26 1.09 -4.56
C GLY A 112 -8.29 1.25 -5.73
N LYS A 113 -7.62 0.16 -6.15
CA LYS A 113 -6.74 0.15 -7.33
C LYS A 113 -7.51 0.43 -8.62
N ARG A 114 -8.70 -0.18 -8.78
CA ARG A 114 -9.56 0.05 -9.96
C ARG A 114 -10.04 1.49 -10.05
N ILE A 115 -10.50 2.06 -8.93
CA ILE A 115 -10.94 3.46 -8.86
C ILE A 115 -9.77 4.41 -9.15
N PHE A 116 -8.59 4.16 -8.56
CA PHE A 116 -7.39 4.95 -8.84
C PHE A 116 -7.05 4.93 -10.33
N CYS A 117 -7.05 3.76 -10.99
CA CYS A 117 -6.76 3.66 -12.42
C CYS A 117 -7.84 4.30 -13.31
N LEU A 118 -9.11 4.17 -12.94
CA LEU A 118 -10.22 4.81 -13.67
C LEU A 118 -10.12 6.34 -13.68
N ILE A 119 -9.48 6.94 -12.67
CA ILE A 119 -9.28 8.39 -12.59
C ILE A 119 -7.92 8.78 -13.19
N PHE A 120 -6.85 8.06 -12.84
CA PHE A 120 -5.48 8.46 -13.15
C PHE A 120 -5.09 8.21 -14.62
N ILE A 121 -5.54 7.11 -15.22
CA ILE A 121 -5.25 6.81 -16.64
C ILE A 121 -5.84 7.89 -17.56
N PRO A 122 -7.14 8.24 -17.50
CA PRO A 122 -7.67 9.28 -18.37
C PRO A 122 -7.04 10.64 -18.10
N LEU A 123 -6.68 10.96 -16.85
CA LEU A 123 -5.94 12.19 -16.52
C LEU A 123 -4.58 12.27 -17.22
N LEU A 124 -3.83 11.16 -17.30
CA LEU A 124 -2.57 11.12 -18.04
C LEU A 124 -2.78 11.25 -19.55
N LEU A 125 -3.83 10.61 -20.09
CA LEU A 125 -4.18 10.70 -21.51
C LEU A 125 -4.56 12.13 -21.89
N THR A 126 -5.36 12.82 -21.07
CA THR A 126 -5.72 14.22 -21.32
C THR A 126 -4.50 15.14 -21.21
N ALA A 127 -3.60 14.91 -20.26
CA ALA A 127 -2.34 15.66 -20.17
C ALA A 127 -1.46 15.48 -21.42
N MET A 128 -1.36 14.27 -21.98
CA MET A 128 -0.65 14.02 -23.22
C MET A 128 -1.30 14.74 -24.42
N LEU A 129 -2.63 14.72 -24.51
CA LEU A 129 -3.36 15.44 -25.55
C LEU A 129 -3.17 16.96 -25.45
N ILE A 130 -3.22 17.51 -24.23
CA ILE A 130 -2.98 18.94 -23.99
C ILE A 130 -1.58 19.34 -24.46
N CYS A 131 -0.54 18.55 -24.10
CA CYS A 131 0.83 18.81 -24.54
C CYS A 131 0.94 18.80 -26.07
N ALA A 132 0.28 17.86 -26.74
CA ALA A 132 0.26 17.78 -28.20
C ALA A 132 -0.46 18.98 -28.85
N ILE A 133 -1.64 19.35 -28.34
CA ILE A 133 -2.45 20.46 -28.85
C ILE A 133 -1.72 21.79 -28.68
N ILE A 134 -1.15 22.05 -27.50
CA ILE A 134 -0.39 23.29 -27.24
C ILE A 134 0.79 23.40 -28.21
N ASN A 135 1.54 22.32 -28.40
CA ASN A 135 2.69 22.34 -29.30
C ASN A 135 2.28 22.56 -30.75
N LEU A 136 1.23 21.87 -31.19
CA LEU A 136 0.69 22.02 -32.53
C LEU A 136 0.14 23.43 -32.77
N ALA A 137 -0.51 24.04 -31.77
CA ALA A 137 -1.03 25.39 -31.86
C ALA A 137 0.08 26.45 -31.92
N VAL A 138 1.19 26.26 -31.20
CA VAL A 138 2.29 27.22 -31.14
C VAL A 138 3.24 27.10 -32.34
N ASN A 139 3.59 25.87 -32.72
CA ASN A 139 4.66 25.61 -33.70
C ASN A 139 4.16 25.05 -35.03
N HIS A 140 2.86 24.76 -35.19
CA HIS A 140 2.27 24.04 -36.32
C HIS A 140 2.92 22.68 -36.64
N GLN A 141 3.76 22.18 -35.73
CA GLN A 141 4.49 20.93 -35.79
C GLN A 141 4.63 20.42 -34.35
N LEU A 142 4.66 19.10 -34.14
CA LEU A 142 5.10 18.56 -32.87
C LEU A 142 6.63 18.63 -32.84
N SER A 143 7.22 19.40 -31.93
CA SER A 143 8.68 19.57 -31.87
C SER A 143 9.22 19.31 -30.46
N TRP A 144 8.73 20.05 -29.46
CA TRP A 144 9.09 19.81 -28.06
C TRP A 144 8.08 18.93 -27.31
N ALA A 145 6.89 18.66 -27.85
CA ALA A 145 5.84 17.86 -27.19
C ALA A 145 6.25 16.40 -26.95
N TYR A 146 7.16 15.89 -27.76
CA TYR A 146 7.71 14.55 -27.64
C TYR A 146 8.36 14.29 -26.27
N TYR A 147 9.05 15.28 -25.69
CA TYR A 147 9.72 15.14 -24.40
C TYR A 147 8.76 14.89 -23.23
N PRO A 148 7.73 15.74 -22.98
CA PRO A 148 6.76 15.49 -21.92
C PRO A 148 5.84 14.30 -22.23
N ILE A 149 5.47 14.06 -23.50
CA ILE A 149 4.64 12.90 -23.86
C ILE A 149 5.38 11.59 -23.54
N GLY A 150 6.67 11.49 -23.87
CA GLY A 150 7.46 10.31 -23.52
C GLY A 150 7.58 10.07 -22.01
N ALA A 151 7.74 11.14 -21.22
CA ALA A 151 7.74 11.04 -19.76
C ALA A 151 6.38 10.56 -19.21
N LEU A 152 5.27 11.05 -19.77
CA LEU A 152 3.92 10.63 -19.37
C LEU A 152 3.63 9.17 -19.76
N LEU A 153 4.20 8.68 -20.88
CA LEU A 153 4.11 7.27 -21.27
C LEU A 153 4.85 6.33 -20.30
N ILE A 154 5.99 6.76 -19.72
CA ILE A 154 6.66 6.02 -18.65
C ILE A 154 5.71 5.89 -17.46
N VAL A 155 5.11 7.00 -17.01
CA VAL A 155 4.16 7.01 -15.89
C VAL A 155 2.95 6.12 -16.18
N LEU A 156 2.43 6.16 -17.41
CA LEU A 156 1.33 5.29 -17.84
C LEU A 156 1.72 3.81 -17.77
N SER A 157 2.90 3.45 -18.28
CA SER A 157 3.39 2.06 -18.27
C SER A 157 3.56 1.51 -16.85
N LEU A 158 4.05 2.34 -15.93
CA LEU A 158 4.16 2.02 -14.50
C LEU A 158 2.79 1.84 -13.86
N THR A 159 1.84 2.73 -14.15
CA THR A 159 0.47 2.62 -13.59
C THR A 159 -0.24 1.35 -14.03
N LEU A 160 -0.02 0.92 -15.28
CA LEU A 160 -0.53 -0.33 -15.82
C LEU A 160 0.19 -1.54 -15.20
N ALA A 161 1.51 -1.45 -14.98
CA ALA A 161 2.27 -2.50 -14.30
C ALA A 161 1.79 -2.72 -12.85
N LEU A 162 1.29 -1.68 -12.17
CA LEU A 162 0.72 -1.80 -10.83
C LEU A 162 -0.62 -2.57 -10.79
N LEU A 163 -1.27 -2.77 -11.93
CA LEU A 163 -2.51 -3.56 -12.07
C LEU A 163 -2.26 -5.07 -12.16
N LEU A 164 -1.01 -5.50 -12.39
CA LEU A 164 -0.64 -6.91 -12.54
C LEU A 164 -0.67 -7.69 -11.21
N PRO A 165 -0.82 -9.03 -11.25
CA PRO A 165 -0.96 -9.87 -10.08
C PRO A 165 0.19 -9.73 -9.07
N HIS A 166 -0.13 -9.88 -7.78
CA HIS A 166 0.75 -9.51 -6.68
C HIS A 166 2.05 -10.34 -6.59
N ALA A 167 2.08 -11.55 -7.14
CA ALA A 167 3.18 -12.51 -6.98
C ALA A 167 4.53 -11.97 -7.50
N HIS A 168 4.54 -11.27 -8.64
CA HIS A 168 5.76 -10.75 -9.28
C HIS A 168 5.73 -9.23 -9.45
N ARG A 169 4.90 -8.52 -8.67
CA ARG A 169 4.63 -7.08 -8.88
C ARG A 169 5.89 -6.22 -8.88
N LEU A 170 6.85 -6.51 -8.00
CA LEU A 170 8.09 -5.74 -7.91
C LEU A 170 9.01 -6.00 -9.11
N GLU A 171 9.15 -7.26 -9.52
CA GLU A 171 9.97 -7.65 -10.68
C GLU A 171 9.42 -7.05 -11.97
N ILE A 172 8.09 -7.10 -12.15
CA ILE A 172 7.43 -6.51 -13.31
C ILE A 172 7.58 -4.99 -13.31
N LEU A 173 7.42 -4.31 -12.16
CA LEU A 173 7.56 -2.86 -12.07
C LEU A 173 8.99 -2.39 -12.38
N MET A 174 9.99 -3.12 -11.91
CA MET A 174 11.39 -2.82 -12.21
C MET A 174 11.67 -3.01 -13.71
N GLY A 175 11.22 -4.12 -14.30
CA GLY A 175 11.41 -4.38 -15.72
C GLY A 175 10.68 -3.39 -16.63
N THR A 176 9.44 -3.00 -16.29
CA THR A 176 8.68 -2.01 -17.09
C THR A 176 9.29 -0.61 -16.98
N LEU A 177 9.80 -0.22 -15.81
CA LEU A 177 10.53 1.03 -15.64
C LEU A 177 11.77 1.06 -16.52
N GLU A 178 12.59 0.00 -16.49
CA GLU A 178 13.83 -0.07 -17.27
C GLU A 178 13.55 -0.01 -18.78
N PHE A 179 12.62 -0.83 -19.24
CA PHE A 179 12.26 -0.89 -20.66
C PHE A 179 11.70 0.44 -21.18
N SER A 180 10.79 1.06 -20.42
CA SER A 180 10.19 2.35 -20.79
C SER A 180 11.21 3.50 -20.77
N LEU A 181 12.14 3.49 -19.81
CA LEU A 181 13.24 4.46 -19.76
C LEU A 181 14.20 4.30 -20.94
N MET A 182 14.52 3.07 -21.34
CA MET A 182 15.36 2.81 -22.51
C MET A 182 14.72 3.30 -23.81
N ILE A 183 13.42 3.05 -23.99
CA ILE A 183 12.65 3.57 -25.13
C ILE A 183 12.69 5.11 -25.14
N TYR A 184 12.51 5.74 -23.98
CA TYR A 184 12.51 7.20 -23.87
C TYR A 184 13.88 7.81 -24.20
N LEU A 185 14.98 7.21 -23.71
CA LEU A 185 16.33 7.66 -24.03
C LEU A 185 16.66 7.46 -25.52
N ALA A 186 16.25 6.34 -26.12
CA ALA A 186 16.43 6.11 -27.55
C ALA A 186 15.65 7.11 -28.41
N MET A 187 14.46 7.48 -27.95
CA MET A 187 13.66 8.53 -28.57
C MET A 187 14.36 9.90 -28.49
N ILE A 188 14.92 10.26 -27.33
CA ILE A 188 15.69 11.51 -27.16
C ILE A 188 16.91 11.53 -28.08
N GLU A 189 17.67 10.43 -28.15
CA GLU A 189 18.84 10.33 -29.01
C GLU A 189 18.48 10.55 -30.49
N LYS A 190 17.39 9.93 -30.96
CA LYS A 190 16.90 10.11 -32.32
C LYS A 190 16.44 11.54 -32.61
N LEU A 191 15.79 12.19 -31.64
CA LEU A 191 15.27 13.56 -31.78
C LEU A 191 16.34 14.64 -31.67
N SER A 192 17.36 14.42 -30.83
CA SER A 192 18.46 15.37 -30.60
C SER A 192 19.56 15.29 -31.66
N GLY A 193 19.57 14.24 -32.49
CA GLY A 193 20.59 14.05 -33.52
C GLY A 193 21.97 13.73 -32.95
N THR A 194 22.06 13.30 -31.69
CA THR A 194 23.31 12.91 -31.04
C THR A 194 23.84 11.59 -31.61
N GLN A 195 25.17 11.45 -31.69
CA GLN A 195 25.88 10.36 -32.39
C GLN A 195 25.89 8.99 -31.67
N GLY A 196 24.79 8.52 -31.08
CA GLY A 196 24.73 7.16 -30.50
C GLY A 196 25.43 6.97 -29.15
N TRP A 197 26.04 8.03 -28.60
CA TRP A 197 26.78 7.95 -27.33
C TRP A 197 25.85 7.82 -26.12
N LEU A 198 24.59 8.29 -26.23
CA LEU A 198 23.66 8.35 -25.10
C LEU A 198 23.17 6.95 -24.73
N ILE A 199 22.68 6.15 -25.69
CA ILE A 199 22.28 4.76 -25.43
C ILE A 199 23.48 3.92 -24.99
N SER A 200 24.64 4.12 -25.63
CA SER A 200 25.87 3.38 -25.32
C SER A 200 26.33 3.60 -23.87
N LEU A 201 26.07 4.79 -23.32
CA LEU A 201 26.32 5.12 -21.92
C LEU A 201 25.19 4.62 -21.00
N ALA A 202 23.93 4.82 -21.39
CA ALA A 202 22.78 4.58 -20.54
C ALA A 202 22.50 3.08 -20.28
N LEU A 203 22.71 2.22 -21.29
CA LEU A 203 22.43 0.79 -21.21
C LEU A 203 23.24 0.06 -20.10
N PRO A 204 24.57 0.20 -20.01
CA PRO A 204 25.30 -0.43 -18.91
C PRO A 204 24.92 0.16 -17.54
N ILE A 205 24.61 1.46 -17.46
CA ILE A 205 24.21 2.10 -16.19
C ILE A 205 22.84 1.59 -15.72
N SER A 206 21.86 1.47 -16.62
CA SER A 206 20.53 0.98 -16.26
C SER A 206 20.58 -0.47 -15.79
N LEU A 207 21.33 -1.31 -16.48
CA LEU A 207 21.45 -2.75 -16.18
C LEU A 207 22.10 -2.96 -14.81
N VAL A 208 23.18 -2.24 -14.50
CA VAL A 208 23.82 -2.27 -13.17
C VAL A 208 22.88 -1.76 -12.09
N SER A 209 22.14 -0.68 -12.36
CA SER A 209 21.18 -0.08 -11.42
C SER A 209 20.05 -1.05 -11.06
N VAL A 210 19.46 -1.73 -12.05
CA VAL A 210 18.36 -2.69 -11.83
C VAL A 210 18.84 -3.93 -11.06
N VAL A 211 20.01 -4.47 -11.40
CA VAL A 211 20.60 -5.60 -10.66
C VAL A 211 20.87 -5.21 -9.21
N CYS A 212 21.42 -4.02 -8.98
CA CYS A 212 21.62 -3.50 -7.63
C CYS A 212 20.29 -3.36 -6.88
N LEU A 213 19.29 -2.71 -7.47
CA LEU A 213 18.00 -2.50 -6.83
C LEU A 213 17.26 -3.83 -6.54
N TYR A 214 17.36 -4.82 -7.41
CA TYR A 214 16.83 -6.16 -7.18
C TYR A 214 17.49 -6.85 -5.98
N LEU A 215 18.83 -6.83 -5.93
CA LEU A 215 19.60 -7.39 -4.82
C LEU A 215 19.26 -6.69 -3.50
N LEU A 216 19.07 -5.37 -3.53
CA LEU A 216 18.65 -4.59 -2.37
C LEU A 216 17.29 -5.05 -1.83
N LEU A 217 16.29 -5.16 -2.71
CA LEU A 217 14.93 -5.54 -2.33
C LEU A 217 14.89 -6.97 -1.80
N LYS A 218 15.65 -7.88 -2.40
CA LYS A 218 15.76 -9.27 -1.92
C LYS A 218 16.45 -9.32 -0.56
N LEU A 219 17.51 -8.54 -0.36
CA LEU A 219 18.20 -8.42 0.91
C LEU A 219 17.30 -7.83 2.00
N LEU A 220 16.53 -6.78 1.67
CA LEU A 220 15.50 -6.17 2.54
C LEU A 220 14.47 -7.20 3.03
N MET A 221 14.02 -8.09 2.14
CA MET A 221 13.07 -9.14 2.51
C MET A 221 13.68 -10.21 3.42
N ILE A 222 14.96 -10.51 3.25
CA ILE A 222 15.69 -11.51 4.07
C ILE A 222 15.98 -10.95 5.48
N LEU A 223 16.27 -9.66 5.61
CA LEU A 223 16.83 -9.07 6.84
C LEU A 223 15.83 -8.61 7.91
N LYS A 224 14.56 -9.08 7.87
CA LYS A 224 13.48 -8.82 8.86
C LYS A 224 13.92 -7.99 10.09
N ARG A 225 13.85 -6.66 9.96
CA ARG A 225 13.96 -5.67 11.06
C ARG A 225 15.36 -5.41 11.65
N LYS A 226 16.46 -5.64 10.92
CA LYS A 226 17.81 -5.15 11.29
C LYS A 226 18.21 -3.91 10.48
N TRP A 227 17.59 -2.76 10.78
CA TRP A 227 17.78 -1.48 10.08
C TRP A 227 19.24 -1.01 9.98
N GLN A 228 20.10 -1.38 10.92
CA GLN A 228 21.54 -1.06 10.87
C GLN A 228 22.24 -1.74 9.70
N ILE A 229 21.98 -3.02 9.45
CA ILE A 229 22.61 -3.76 8.34
C ILE A 229 22.06 -3.27 6.99
N LEU A 230 20.81 -2.81 6.98
CA LEU A 230 20.20 -2.19 5.81
C LEU A 230 20.91 -0.88 5.42
N SER A 231 21.22 -0.01 6.39
CA SER A 231 21.93 1.26 6.13
C SER A 231 23.33 1.02 5.55
N TYR A 232 24.11 0.11 6.16
CA TYR A 232 25.43 -0.26 5.62
C TYR A 232 25.34 -0.93 4.24
N SER A 233 24.32 -1.76 4.01
CA SER A 233 24.11 -2.37 2.70
C SER A 233 23.67 -1.38 1.63
N MET A 234 22.90 -0.34 1.97
CA MET A 234 22.53 0.73 1.02
C MET A 234 23.77 1.49 0.56
N LEU A 235 24.72 1.72 1.47
CA LEU A 235 25.95 2.44 1.22
C LEU A 235 26.89 1.63 0.29
N ILE A 236 27.04 0.34 0.55
CA ILE A 236 27.84 -0.58 -0.28
C ILE A 236 27.24 -0.75 -1.68
N LEU A 237 25.91 -0.86 -1.76
CA LEU A 237 25.20 -1.12 -3.00
C LEU A 237 25.06 0.14 -3.88
N ALA A 238 25.02 1.33 -3.29
CA ALA A 238 25.07 2.59 -4.03
C ALA A 238 26.48 2.91 -4.56
N LEU A 239 27.53 2.36 -3.94
CA LEU A 239 28.91 2.51 -4.39
C LEU A 239 29.17 1.84 -5.75
N GLY A 240 28.53 0.70 -6.01
CA GLY A 240 28.68 -0.06 -7.26
C GLY A 240 28.31 0.75 -8.51
N PRO A 241 27.04 1.20 -8.64
CA PRO A 241 26.60 2.05 -9.75
C PRO A 241 27.45 3.31 -9.90
N LEU A 242 27.88 3.93 -8.79
CA LEU A 242 28.69 5.14 -8.81
C LEU A 242 30.09 4.90 -9.42
N LEU A 243 30.74 3.80 -9.03
CA LEU A 243 32.03 3.39 -9.59
C LEU A 243 31.90 3.00 -11.06
N SER A 244 30.82 2.30 -11.43
CA SER A 244 30.53 1.94 -12.83
C SER A 244 30.31 3.18 -13.70
N ILE A 245 29.52 4.15 -13.24
CA ILE A 245 29.28 5.42 -13.93
C ILE A 245 30.61 6.16 -14.14
N ASN A 246 31.45 6.28 -13.10
CA ASN A 246 32.74 6.95 -13.18
C ASN A 246 33.71 6.23 -14.15
N GLN A 247 33.71 4.90 -14.15
CA GLN A 247 34.54 4.10 -15.06
C GLN A 247 34.10 4.26 -16.52
N ILE A 248 32.79 4.26 -16.80
CA ILE A 248 32.27 4.43 -18.16
C ILE A 248 32.50 5.87 -18.66
N LEU A 249 32.35 6.88 -17.80
CA LEU A 249 32.68 8.27 -18.14
C LEU A 249 34.16 8.46 -18.50
N ARG A 250 35.07 7.80 -17.76
CA ARG A 250 36.50 7.77 -18.07
C ARG A 250 36.80 7.12 -19.42
N LEU A 251 36.13 6.02 -19.74
CA LEU A 251 36.29 5.32 -21.02
C LEU A 251 35.84 6.17 -22.22
N ASN A 252 34.83 7.02 -22.03
CA ASN A 252 34.31 7.92 -23.07
C ASN A 252 35.01 9.29 -23.13
N GLY A 253 36.12 9.48 -22.40
CA GLY A 253 36.93 10.71 -22.47
C GLY A 253 36.31 11.96 -21.82
N LEU A 254 35.15 11.82 -21.17
CA LEU A 254 34.46 12.91 -20.48
C LEU A 254 35.05 13.09 -19.07
N ARG A 255 36.06 13.97 -18.93
CA ARG A 255 36.62 14.34 -17.62
C ARG A 255 35.68 15.33 -16.90
N HIS A 256 34.74 14.84 -16.10
CA HIS A 256 34.13 15.68 -15.06
C HIS A 256 34.88 15.54 -13.73
N THR A 257 34.96 16.66 -13.01
CA THR A 257 35.72 16.87 -11.78
C THR A 257 35.23 15.99 -10.62
N LEU A 258 36.17 15.34 -9.92
CA LEU A 258 36.03 14.51 -8.71
C LEU A 258 35.13 15.10 -7.60
N ILE A 259 34.77 16.38 -7.65
CA ILE A 259 33.95 17.11 -6.67
C ILE A 259 32.50 16.60 -6.64
N SER A 260 31.92 16.17 -7.77
CA SER A 260 30.56 15.61 -7.80
C SER A 260 30.44 14.30 -7.05
N ASP A 261 31.50 13.48 -7.08
CA ASP A 261 31.51 12.15 -6.48
C ASP A 261 31.51 12.25 -4.95
N TRP A 262 32.23 13.22 -4.38
CA TRP A 262 32.25 13.48 -2.94
C TRP A 262 30.93 14.04 -2.40
N ILE A 263 30.25 14.88 -3.17
CA ILE A 263 28.92 15.40 -2.81
C ILE A 263 27.91 14.25 -2.77
N LEU A 264 27.95 13.36 -3.76
CA LEU A 264 27.06 12.21 -3.81
C LEU A 264 27.38 11.19 -2.70
N LEU A 265 28.66 10.95 -2.40
CA LEU A 265 29.08 10.13 -1.27
C LEU A 265 28.60 10.73 0.06
N GLY A 266 28.67 12.06 0.19
CA GLY A 266 28.15 12.81 1.33
C GLY A 266 26.63 12.68 1.49
N CYS A 267 25.86 12.75 0.39
CA CYS A 267 24.42 12.52 0.41
C CYS A 267 24.06 11.08 0.80
N LEU A 268 24.83 10.10 0.32
CA LEU A 268 24.64 8.67 0.67
C LEU A 268 24.97 8.39 2.14
N LEU A 269 26.06 8.97 2.66
CA LEU A 269 26.41 8.93 4.08
C LEU A 269 25.35 9.64 4.94
N GLY A 270 24.85 10.79 4.49
CA GLY A 270 23.79 11.53 5.16
C GLY A 270 22.47 10.75 5.22
N GLY A 271 22.09 10.09 4.13
CA GLY A 271 20.92 9.20 4.09
C GLY A 271 21.09 7.99 5.01
N ALA A 272 22.26 7.36 5.00
CA ALA A 272 22.59 6.24 5.89
C ALA A 272 22.54 6.63 7.38
N LEU A 273 23.01 7.84 7.71
CA LEU A 273 22.95 8.41 9.06
C LEU A 273 21.51 8.73 9.47
N LEU A 274 20.70 9.35 8.60
CA LEU A 274 19.29 9.61 8.86
C LEU A 274 18.52 8.33 9.17
N PHE A 275 18.72 7.28 8.38
CA PHE A 275 18.12 5.97 8.65
C PHE A 275 18.61 5.35 9.97
N TYR A 276 19.88 5.52 10.31
CA TYR A 276 20.43 5.10 11.60
C TYR A 276 19.76 5.84 12.78
N PHE A 277 19.56 7.15 12.67
CA PHE A 277 18.89 7.95 13.69
C PHE A 277 17.40 7.62 13.81
N ILE A 278 16.72 7.32 12.70
CA ILE A 278 15.32 6.88 12.70
C ILE A 278 15.17 5.51 13.40
N ASP A 279 16.10 4.57 13.18
CA ASP A 279 16.13 3.28 13.92
C ASP A 279 16.39 3.50 15.42
N LEU A 280 17.28 4.42 15.77
CA LEU A 280 17.55 4.76 17.17
C LEU A 280 16.31 5.37 17.84
N ALA A 281 15.58 6.24 17.13
CA ALA A 281 14.38 6.90 17.64
C ALA A 281 13.19 5.95 17.79
N THR A 282 13.06 4.94 16.92
CA THR A 282 11.97 3.94 16.99
C THR A 282 12.20 2.83 18.02
N ARG A 283 13.37 2.78 18.66
CA ARG A 283 13.70 1.87 19.77
C ARG A 283 13.48 2.47 21.17
N ARG A 284 13.09 3.73 21.27
CA ARG A 284 12.65 4.37 22.52
C ARG A 284 11.13 4.30 22.65
#